data_AF-A0A838DKI7-F1
#
_entry.id   AF-A0A838DKI7-F1
#
_cell.length_a   1.000
_cell.length_b   1.000
_cell.length_c   1.000
_cell.angle_alpha   90.00
_cell.angle_beta   90.00
_cell.angle_gamma   90.00
#
_symmetry.space_group_name_H-M   'P 1'
#
loop_
_entity.id
_entity.type
_entity.pdbx_description
1 polymer ?
#
loop_
_entity_poly.entity_id
_entity_poly.type
_entity_poly.pdbx_seq_one_letter_code
_entity_poly.pdbx_strand_id
1 'polypeptide(L)'
;MTQTSDVTPAMLGYRMPAEWEPHAATWLSWPRREGISFPDAYDRVLPTFREMVAALLTSEPVCINVSNGAHEAEARQALDGLAMEGVTFYTIPTNEPWCRDHG
;
A
#
# COMPACT_ATOMS: atom_id res chain seq x y z
N MET A 1 -29.16 5.63 -12.20
CA MET A 1 -29.26 4.18 -11.95
C MET A 1 -28.20 3.52 -12.80
N THR A 2 -27.10 3.07 -12.19
CA THR A 2 -25.99 2.44 -12.91
C THR A 2 -26.44 1.04 -13.31
N GLN A 3 -26.48 0.74 -14.61
CA GLN A 3 -26.72 -0.63 -15.07
C GLN A 3 -25.53 -1.48 -14.61
N THR A 4 -25.78 -2.42 -13.69
CA THR A 4 -24.84 -3.50 -13.39
C THR A 4 -24.82 -4.43 -14.60
N SER A 5 -23.65 -4.60 -15.22
CA SER A 5 -23.46 -5.61 -16.24
C SER A 5 -23.58 -7.01 -15.61
N ASP A 6 -24.42 -7.88 -16.16
CA ASP A 6 -24.55 -9.28 -15.71
C ASP A 6 -23.31 -10.15 -16.02
N VAL A 7 -22.32 -9.60 -16.72
CA VAL A 7 -21.08 -10.28 -17.06
C VAL A 7 -20.17 -10.35 -15.83
N THR A 8 -19.82 -11.56 -15.41
CA THR A 8 -18.91 -11.80 -14.28
C THR A 8 -17.45 -11.94 -14.73
N PRO A 9 -16.45 -11.73 -13.85
CA PRO A 9 -15.04 -11.97 -14.18
C PRO A 9 -14.77 -13.39 -14.69
N ALA A 10 -15.43 -14.40 -14.11
CA ALA A 10 -15.29 -15.80 -14.52
C ALA A 10 -15.80 -16.04 -15.96
N MET A 11 -16.90 -15.38 -16.36
CA MET A 11 -17.41 -15.46 -17.75
C MET A 11 -16.45 -14.85 -18.77
N LEU A 12 -15.62 -13.90 -18.34
CA LEU A 12 -14.59 -13.27 -19.15
C LEU A 12 -13.24 -14.04 -19.10
N GLY A 13 -13.16 -15.16 -18.36
CA GLY A 13 -11.94 -15.95 -18.23
C GLY A 13 -10.94 -15.44 -17.19
N TYR A 14 -11.31 -14.46 -16.36
CA TYR A 14 -10.48 -14.00 -15.25
C TYR A 14 -10.67 -14.85 -13.99
N ARG A 15 -9.62 -14.89 -13.17
CA ARG A 15 -9.64 -15.45 -11.82
C ARG A 15 -8.80 -14.59 -10.88
N MET A 16 -9.08 -14.65 -9.59
CA MET A 16 -8.16 -14.15 -8.58
C MET A 16 -7.05 -15.20 -8.41
N PRO A 17 -5.79 -14.89 -8.75
CA PRO A 17 -4.69 -15.82 -8.50
C PRO A 17 -4.45 -16.00 -7.01
N ALA A 18 -3.85 -17.13 -6.65
CA ALA A 18 -3.43 -17.36 -5.28
C ALA A 18 -2.22 -16.48 -4.94
N GLU A 19 -2.05 -16.16 -3.65
CA GLU A 19 -1.00 -15.24 -3.16
C GLU A 19 0.43 -15.79 -3.31
N TRP A 20 0.62 -17.06 -3.67
CA TRP A 20 1.93 -17.64 -3.96
C TRP A 20 2.27 -17.64 -5.45
N GLU A 21 1.36 -17.19 -6.31
CA GLU A 21 1.64 -17.00 -7.73
C GLU A 21 2.50 -15.73 -7.95
N PRO A 22 3.23 -15.61 -9.07
CA PRO A 22 4.09 -14.45 -9.30
C PRO A 22 3.35 -13.12 -9.22
N HIS A 23 3.92 -12.18 -8.46
CA HIS A 23 3.40 -10.84 -8.28
C HIS A 23 4.17 -9.81 -9.12
N ALA A 24 3.50 -8.73 -9.50
CA ALA A 24 4.14 -7.57 -10.12
C ALA A 24 4.65 -6.55 -9.09
N ALA A 25 3.95 -6.43 -7.96
CA ALA A 25 4.27 -5.54 -6.84
C ALA A 25 3.35 -5.85 -5.64
N THR A 26 3.77 -5.43 -4.44
CA THR A 26 2.90 -5.35 -3.26
C THR A 26 2.47 -3.92 -2.99
N TRP A 27 1.19 -3.75 -2.61
CA TRP A 27 0.59 -2.46 -2.29
C TRP A 27 0.45 -2.24 -0.79
N LEU A 28 0.82 -1.03 -0.33
CA LEU A 28 0.64 -0.56 1.04
C LEU A 28 -0.06 0.80 1.04
N SER A 29 -0.74 1.11 2.14
CA SER A 29 -1.21 2.47 2.42
C SER A 29 -0.40 3.01 3.59
N TRP A 30 0.24 4.17 3.42
CA TRP A 30 1.07 4.73 4.48
C TRP A 30 0.20 5.23 5.65
N PRO A 31 0.57 4.94 6.91
CA PRO A 31 -0.20 5.41 8.05
C PRO A 31 -0.16 6.93 8.15
N ARG A 32 -1.28 7.51 8.58
CA ARG A 32 -1.39 8.95 8.87
C ARG A 32 -1.33 9.22 10.36
N ARG A 33 -0.69 10.31 10.75
CA ARG A 33 -0.59 10.73 12.16
C ARG A 33 -1.96 11.05 12.74
N GLU A 34 -2.87 11.60 11.94
CA GLU A 34 -4.23 11.96 12.34
C GLU A 34 -5.23 10.79 12.21
N GLY A 35 -4.78 9.60 11.80
CA GLY A 35 -5.61 8.41 11.65
C GLY A 35 -5.96 7.75 13.00
N ILE A 36 -6.99 6.91 13.01
CA ILE A 36 -7.44 6.25 14.24
C ILE A 36 -6.82 4.87 14.45
N SER A 37 -6.05 4.34 13.50
CA SER A 37 -5.41 3.03 13.65
C SER A 37 -4.33 3.00 14.74
N PHE A 38 -3.60 4.10 14.95
CA PHE A 38 -2.45 4.14 15.85
C PHE A 38 -2.45 5.38 16.77
N PRO A 39 -3.52 5.61 17.57
CA PRO A 39 -3.58 6.74 18.48
C PRO A 39 -2.43 6.65 19.49
N ASP A 40 -1.68 7.74 19.65
CA ASP A 40 -0.51 7.84 20.54
C ASP A 40 0.61 6.80 20.26
N ALA A 41 0.55 6.14 19.10
CA ALA A 41 1.47 5.07 18.72
C ALA A 41 2.08 5.25 17.33
N TYR A 42 1.66 6.27 16.57
CA TYR A 42 2.15 6.55 15.23
C TYR A 42 3.68 6.44 15.10
N ASP A 43 4.43 7.19 15.91
CA ASP A 43 5.89 7.19 15.84
C ASP A 43 6.51 5.83 16.23
N ARG A 44 5.80 5.04 17.04
CA ARG A 44 6.25 3.69 17.45
C ARG A 44 6.01 2.63 16.37
N VAL A 45 5.02 2.83 15.48
CA VAL A 45 4.70 1.85 14.42
C VAL A 45 5.43 2.13 13.11
N LEU A 46 5.88 3.37 12.87
CA LEU A 46 6.63 3.71 11.67
C LEU A 46 7.87 2.82 11.42
N PRO A 47 8.69 2.46 12.43
CA PRO A 47 9.79 1.52 12.23
C PRO A 47 9.34 0.16 11.68
N THR A 48 8.19 -0.35 12.14
CA THR A 48 7.62 -1.61 11.63
C THR A 48 7.18 -1.47 10.17
N PHE A 49 6.56 -0.36 9.79
CA PHE A 49 6.23 -0.08 8.38
C PHE A 49 7.49 -0.02 7.50
N ARG A 50 8.54 0.63 7.98
CA ARG A 50 9.85 0.65 7.31
C ARG A 50 10.42 -0.76 7.14
N GLU A 51 10.38 -1.60 8.18
CA GLU A 51 10.87 -2.99 8.13
C GLU A 51 10.06 -3.85 7.15
N MET A 52 8.74 -3.67 7.10
CA MET A 52 7.89 -4.34 6.10
C MET A 52 8.30 -3.97 4.68
N VAL A 53 8.49 -2.67 4.40
CA VAL A 53 8.94 -2.21 3.07
C VAL A 53 10.32 -2.77 2.75
N ALA A 54 11.26 -2.74 3.69
CA ALA A 54 12.60 -3.28 3.50
C ALA A 54 12.58 -4.78 3.17
N ALA A 55 11.72 -5.56 3.83
CA ALA A 55 11.56 -6.98 3.55
C ALA A 55 10.97 -7.23 2.15
N LEU A 56 9.92 -6.51 1.76
CA LEU A 56 9.28 -6.64 0.45
C LEU A 56 10.23 -6.31 -0.71
N LEU A 57 11.05 -5.27 -0.55
CA LEU A 57 12.04 -4.86 -1.55
C LEU A 57 13.10 -5.93 -1.86
N THR A 58 13.20 -7.00 -1.05
CA THR A 58 14.08 -8.14 -1.36
C THR A 58 13.52 -9.06 -2.45
N SER A 59 12.21 -9.00 -2.72
CA SER A 59 11.51 -9.90 -3.64
C SER A 59 10.72 -9.21 -4.74
N GLU A 60 10.18 -8.02 -4.49
CA GLU A 60 9.29 -7.33 -5.44
C GLU A 60 9.23 -5.81 -5.22
N PRO A 61 8.76 -5.03 -6.23
CA PRO A 61 8.47 -3.62 -6.08
C PRO A 61 7.35 -3.35 -5.06
N VAL A 62 7.40 -2.17 -4.43
CA VAL A 62 6.41 -1.71 -3.46
C VAL A 62 5.70 -0.45 -3.97
N CYS A 63 4.38 -0.50 -4.04
CA CYS A 63 3.52 0.64 -4.33
C CYS A 63 2.92 1.19 -3.03
N ILE A 64 3.06 2.49 -2.77
CA ILE A 64 2.60 3.11 -1.52
C ILE A 64 1.57 4.20 -1.81
N ASN A 65 0.36 4.03 -1.28
CA ASN A 65 -0.67 5.06 -1.28
C ASN A 65 -0.37 6.13 -0.23
N VAL A 66 -0.37 7.39 -0.67
CA VAL A 66 -0.19 8.59 0.16
C VAL A 66 -1.30 9.59 -0.13
N SER A 67 -1.57 10.48 0.82
CA SER A 67 -2.72 11.40 0.72
C SER A 67 -2.40 12.70 -0.01
N ASN A 68 -1.15 13.14 0.01
CA ASN A 68 -0.64 14.36 -0.60
C ASN A 68 0.90 14.37 -0.54
N GLY A 69 1.53 15.43 -1.07
CA GLY A 69 2.99 15.55 -1.10
C GLY A 69 3.67 15.67 0.27
N ALA A 70 3.01 16.22 1.30
CA ALA A 70 3.58 16.26 2.65
C ALA A 70 3.62 14.85 3.26
N HIS A 71 2.54 14.09 3.10
CA HIS A 71 2.47 12.69 3.53
C HIS A 71 3.49 11.81 2.75
N GLU A 72 3.70 12.08 1.46
CA GLU A 72 4.78 11.44 0.70
C GLU A 72 6.17 11.78 1.25
N ALA A 73 6.43 13.04 1.57
CA ALA A 73 7.72 13.47 2.12
C ALA A 73 8.02 12.80 3.46
N GLU A 74 7.02 12.65 4.34
CA GLU A 74 7.14 11.91 5.60
C GLU A 74 7.47 10.43 5.37
N ALA A 75 6.76 9.78 4.44
CA ALA A 75 7.04 8.38 4.08
C ALA A 75 8.45 8.22 3.52
N ARG A 76 8.89 9.12 2.61
CA ARG A 76 10.25 9.13 2.06
C ARG A 76 11.31 9.30 3.14
N GLN A 77 11.08 10.20 4.11
CA GLN A 77 12.00 10.39 5.22
C GLN A 77 12.08 9.14 6.09
N ALA A 78 10.95 8.48 6.38
CA ALA A 78 10.93 7.25 7.17
C ALA A 78 11.64 6.08 6.45
N LEU A 79 11.59 6.05 5.11
CA LEU A 79 12.21 5.02 4.28
C LEU A 79 13.65 5.35 3.83
N ASP A 80 14.22 6.46 4.30
CA ASP A 80 15.57 6.89 3.93
C ASP A 80 16.62 5.78 4.17
N GLY A 81 17.46 5.54 3.18
CA GLY A 81 18.47 4.49 3.16
C GLY A 81 18.00 3.10 2.65
N LEU A 82 16.73 2.94 2.26
CA LEU A 82 16.29 1.76 1.51
C LEU A 82 16.51 1.93 -0.01
N ALA A 83 16.38 0.85 -0.77
CA ALA A 83 16.45 0.84 -2.23
C ALA A 83 15.20 1.51 -2.85
N MET A 84 15.17 2.84 -2.82
CA MET A 84 14.02 3.65 -3.22
C MET A 84 13.62 3.50 -4.70
N GLU A 85 14.50 2.98 -5.55
CA GLU A 85 14.19 2.59 -6.93
C GLU A 85 13.11 1.50 -7.04
N GLY A 86 12.93 0.69 -5.99
CA GLY A 86 11.87 -0.30 -5.90
C GLY A 86 10.57 0.23 -5.29
N VAL A 87 10.49 1.51 -4.93
CA VAL A 87 9.33 2.13 -4.29
C VAL A 87 8.67 3.15 -5.21
N THR A 88 7.37 3.01 -5.46
CA THR A 88 6.57 4.00 -6.20
C THR A 88 5.46 4.55 -5.31
N PHE A 89 5.35 5.88 -5.23
CA PHE A 89 4.30 6.55 -4.47
C PHE A 89 3.13 6.94 -5.38
N TYR A 90 1.91 6.74 -4.90
CA TYR A 90 0.68 7.13 -5.57
C TYR A 90 -0.14 8.04 -4.66
N THR A 91 -0.54 9.22 -5.16
CA THR A 91 -1.44 10.12 -4.42
C THR A 91 -2.88 9.59 -4.51
N ILE A 92 -3.18 8.59 -3.68
CA ILE A 92 -4.49 7.96 -3.52
C ILE A 92 -4.85 8.09 -2.02
N PRO A 93 -5.70 9.05 -1.64
CA PRO A 93 -6.04 9.27 -0.24
C PRO A 93 -6.77 8.07 0.37
N THR A 94 -6.26 7.58 1.50
CA THR A 94 -6.88 6.50 2.28
C THR A 94 -7.11 6.97 3.70
N ASN A 95 -8.19 6.52 4.34
CA ASN A 95 -8.46 6.90 5.72
C ASN A 95 -7.54 6.20 6.72
N GLU A 96 -7.30 4.91 6.48
CA GLU A 96 -6.52 4.01 7.33
C GLU A 96 -5.53 3.20 6.49
N PRO A 97 -4.46 2.65 7.08
CA PRO A 97 -3.37 1.99 6.35
C PRO A 97 -3.65 0.52 5.98
N TRP A 98 -4.90 0.07 6.02
CA TRP A 98 -5.28 -1.34 5.87
C TRP A 98 -5.50 -1.76 4.40
N CYS A 99 -4.46 -1.61 3.57
CA CYS A 99 -4.52 -1.86 2.11
C CYS A 99 -5.06 -3.23 1.70
N ARG A 100 -4.98 -4.23 2.58
CA ARG A 100 -5.58 -5.55 2.38
C ARG A 100 -7.10 -5.53 2.26
N ASP A 101 -7.78 -4.61 2.95
CA ASP A 101 -9.23 -4.66 3.15
C ASP A 101 -10.00 -3.75 2.18
N HIS A 102 -9.39 -2.66 1.73
CA HIS A 102 -10.01 -1.68 0.83
C HIS A 102 -9.45 -1.69 -0.60
N GLY A 103 -8.57 -2.65 -0.90
CA GLY A 103 -7.98 -2.85 -2.22
C GLY A 103 -8.95 -3.39 -3.27
#